data_AF-A0A3N8BMI5-F1
#
_entry.id   AF-A0A3N8BMI5-F1
#
_cell.length_a   1.000
_cell.length_b   1.000
_cell.length_c   1.000
_cell.angle_alpha   90.00
_cell.angle_beta   90.00
_cell.angle_gamma   90.00
#
_symmetry.space_group_name_H-M   'P 1'
#
loop_
_entity.id
_entity.type
_entity.pdbx_description
1 polymer ?
#
loop_
_entity_poly.entity_id
_entity_poly.type
_entity_poly.pdbx_seq_one_letter_code
_entity_poly.pdbx_strand_id
1 'polypeptide(L)'
;MVRCLVLDDKGLVKDTFSVGTRVVLAFDENSVGGQEVMKILYQDFEFYRRFMEEGPASVPAVTEFLPKGASLRNSLRLNFEGWSALTNSRNPMVWLLMGIGVLPAFIFSLMQWFAQLTCREPVWPESIERACSAEQSTNGLTA
;
A
#
# COMPACT_ATOMS: atom_id res chain seq x y z
N MET A 1 -7.18 -8.47 10.79
CA MET A 1 -8.07 -9.36 10.13
C MET A 1 -9.32 -8.54 9.99
N VAL A 2 -9.44 -7.84 8.86
CA VAL A 2 -10.73 -7.29 8.48
C VAL A 2 -11.54 -8.51 8.05
N ARG A 3 -12.64 -8.76 8.77
CA ARG A 3 -13.51 -9.91 8.48
C ARG A 3 -14.47 -9.50 7.38
N CYS A 4 -14.25 -10.03 6.19
CA CYS A 4 -15.11 -9.81 5.04
C CYS A 4 -16.21 -10.87 5.05
N LEU A 5 -17.45 -10.44 4.79
CA LEU A 5 -18.61 -11.32 4.72
C LEU A 5 -18.97 -11.54 3.26
N VAL A 6 -19.09 -12.81 2.85
CA VAL A 6 -19.65 -13.18 1.54
C VAL A 6 -21.14 -13.40 1.75
N LEU A 7 -21.96 -12.61 1.06
CA LEU A 7 -23.41 -12.70 1.13
C LEU A 7 -23.95 -13.56 -0.02
N ASP A 8 -25.06 -14.27 0.23
CA ASP A 8 -25.86 -14.91 -0.81
C ASP A 8 -26.86 -13.93 -1.46
N ASP A 9 -27.64 -14.42 -2.43
CA ASP A 9 -28.63 -13.62 -3.17
C ASP A 9 -29.76 -13.05 -2.28
N LYS A 10 -29.87 -13.50 -1.03
CA LYS A 10 -30.84 -13.02 -0.03
C LYS A 10 -30.19 -12.07 0.98
N GLY A 11 -28.91 -11.73 0.81
CA GLY A 11 -28.14 -10.91 1.73
C GLY A 11 -27.71 -11.63 3.01
N LEU A 12 -27.81 -12.96 3.06
CA LEU A 12 -27.38 -13.76 4.22
C LEU A 12 -25.91 -14.15 4.09
N VAL A 13 -25.19 -14.17 5.21
CA VAL A 13 -23.78 -14.54 5.23
C VAL A 13 -23.64 -16.03 4.90
N LYS A 14 -23.00 -16.33 3.76
CA LYS A 14 -22.71 -17.69 3.29
C LYS A 14 -21.28 -18.13 3.61
N ASP A 15 -20.34 -17.20 3.60
CA ASP A 15 -18.94 -17.47 3.92
C ASP A 15 -18.29 -16.23 4.55
N THR A 16 -17.16 -16.41 5.21
CA THR A 16 -16.33 -15.30 5.68
C THR A 16 -14.89 -15.57 5.35
N PHE A 17 -14.25 -14.63 4.67
CA PHE A 17 -12.81 -14.64 4.51
C PHE A 17 -12.21 -13.44 5.21
N SER A 18 -10.91 -13.54 5.42
CA SER A 18 -10.17 -12.57 6.20
C SER A 18 -9.09 -11.98 5.33
N VAL A 19 -9.14 -10.67 5.14
CA VAL A 19 -8.09 -9.97 4.40
C VAL A 19 -7.25 -9.15 5.36
N GLY A 20 -5.93 -9.32 5.20
CA GLY A 20 -4.93 -8.50 5.86
C GLY A 20 -4.80 -8.68 7.38
N THR A 21 -3.83 -7.93 7.93
CA THR A 21 -3.52 -7.87 9.36
C THR A 21 -4.60 -7.10 10.12
N ARG A 22 -4.74 -7.33 11.44
CA ARG A 22 -5.72 -6.55 12.25
C ARG A 22 -5.10 -5.20 12.46
N VAL A 23 -5.65 -4.19 11.79
CA VAL A 23 -5.30 -2.81 12.07
C VAL A 23 -6.00 -2.46 13.37
N VAL A 24 -5.26 -2.50 14.47
CA VAL A 24 -5.72 -1.94 15.74
C VAL A 24 -5.48 -0.45 15.65
N LEU A 25 -6.55 0.32 15.57
CA LEU A 25 -6.47 1.77 15.55
C LEU A 25 -6.04 2.28 16.93
N ALA A 26 -5.29 3.39 16.93
CA ALA A 26 -4.97 4.10 18.17
C ALA A 26 -6.20 4.76 18.83
N PHE A 27 -7.33 4.81 18.11
CA PHE A 27 -8.58 5.45 18.51
C PHE A 27 -9.77 4.51 18.27
N ASP A 28 -10.89 4.75 18.96
CA ASP A 28 -12.15 4.06 18.70
C ASP A 28 -12.63 4.32 17.26
N GLU A 29 -13.15 3.30 16.58
CA GLU A 29 -13.62 3.40 15.18
C GLU A 29 -14.73 4.44 15.00
N ASN A 30 -15.56 4.70 16.03
CA ASN A 30 -16.62 5.71 15.98
C ASN A 30 -16.13 7.11 16.34
N SER A 31 -14.88 7.26 16.79
CA SER A 31 -14.28 8.58 16.98
C SER A 31 -14.01 9.26 15.64
N VAL A 32 -13.90 10.59 15.65
CA VAL A 32 -13.55 11.37 14.44
C VAL A 32 -12.25 10.86 13.80
N GLY A 33 -11.24 10.54 14.61
CA GLY A 33 -9.98 9.99 14.12
C GLY A 33 -10.11 8.57 13.58
N GLY A 34 -10.93 7.73 14.24
CA GLY A 34 -11.21 6.37 13.79
C GLY A 34 -11.93 6.35 12.43
N GLN A 35 -12.94 7.20 12.26
CA GLN A 35 -13.69 7.32 11.01
C GLN A 35 -12.82 7.76 9.84
N GLU A 36 -11.87 8.69 10.04
CA GLU A 36 -10.97 9.10 8.96
C GLU A 36 -10.01 7.97 8.55
N VAL A 37 -9.50 7.19 9.51
CA VAL A 37 -8.66 6.03 9.17
C VAL A 37 -9.47 4.95 8.47
N MET A 38 -10.70 4.68 8.93
CA MET A 38 -11.59 3.70 8.28
C MET A 38 -11.96 4.12 6.86
N LYS A 39 -12.17 5.42 6.63
CA LYS A 39 -12.41 5.96 5.28
C LYS A 39 -11.23 5.68 4.35
N ILE A 40 -9.98 5.91 4.79
CA ILE A 40 -8.78 5.58 3.99
C ILE A 40 -8.74 4.08 3.69
N LEU A 41 -8.97 3.24 4.71
CA LEU A 41 -8.97 1.79 4.56
C LEU A 41 -10.03 1.32 3.54
N TYR A 42 -11.23 1.88 3.58
CA TYR A 42 -12.28 1.55 2.61
C TYR A 42 -11.94 2.02 1.21
N GLN A 43 -11.29 3.17 1.06
CA GLN A 43 -10.80 3.64 -0.25
C GLN A 43 -9.76 2.68 -0.84
N ASP A 44 -8.87 2.13 -0.03
CA ASP A 44 -7.90 1.13 -0.48
C ASP A 44 -8.59 -0.15 -0.95
N PHE A 45 -9.57 -0.66 -0.19
CA PHE A 45 -10.33 -1.84 -0.61
C PHE A 45 -11.13 -1.61 -1.89
N GLU A 46 -11.70 -0.42 -2.04
CA GLU A 46 -12.44 -0.07 -3.25
C GLU A 46 -11.51 0.09 -4.45
N PHE A 47 -10.29 0.62 -4.26
CA PHE A 47 -9.25 0.61 -5.28
C PHE A 47 -8.95 -0.82 -5.74
N TYR A 48 -8.72 -1.76 -4.81
CA TYR A 48 -8.45 -3.15 -5.16
C TYR A 48 -9.63 -3.80 -5.87
N ARG A 49 -10.87 -3.59 -5.40
CA ARG A 49 -12.07 -4.12 -6.06
C ARG A 49 -12.16 -3.65 -7.50
N ARG A 50 -12.09 -2.33 -7.75
CA ARG A 50 -12.15 -1.75 -9.09
C ARG A 50 -11.03 -2.23 -9.99
N PHE A 51 -9.80 -2.31 -9.46
CA PHE A 51 -8.67 -2.84 -10.22
C PHE A 51 -8.89 -4.29 -10.67
N MET A 52 -9.43 -5.13 -9.77
CA MET A 52 -9.65 -6.56 -10.05
C MET A 52 -10.88 -6.82 -10.92
N GLU A 53 -11.96 -6.07 -10.75
CA GLU A 53 -13.23 -6.29 -11.48
C GLU A 53 -13.31 -5.54 -12.81
N GLU A 54 -12.83 -4.29 -12.83
CA GLU A 54 -12.99 -3.36 -13.94
C GLU A 54 -11.66 -3.11 -14.68
N GLY A 55 -10.55 -3.67 -14.17
CA GLY A 55 -9.21 -3.56 -14.76
C GLY A 55 -8.44 -2.29 -14.39
N PRO A 56 -7.18 -2.15 -14.84
CA PRO A 56 -6.29 -1.06 -14.42
C PRO A 56 -6.74 0.34 -14.88
N ALA A 57 -7.57 0.44 -15.92
CA ALA A 57 -8.08 1.71 -16.43
C ALA A 57 -9.20 2.32 -15.56
N SER A 58 -9.82 1.52 -14.68
CA SER A 58 -10.91 1.95 -13.80
C SER A 58 -10.44 2.69 -12.54
N VAL A 59 -9.13 2.64 -12.26
CA VAL A 59 -8.50 3.24 -11.09
C VAL A 59 -7.55 4.37 -11.47
N PRO A 60 -7.29 5.33 -10.57
CA PRO A 60 -6.27 6.35 -10.82
C PRO A 60 -4.93 5.72 -11.21
N ALA A 61 -4.31 6.27 -12.25
CA ALA A 61 -3.01 5.79 -12.69
C ALA A 61 -2.00 5.90 -11.55
N VAL A 62 -1.28 4.80 -11.29
CA VAL A 62 -0.18 4.80 -10.33
C VAL A 62 0.95 5.65 -10.89
N THR A 63 1.11 6.84 -10.34
CA THR A 63 2.12 7.82 -10.78
C THR A 63 3.46 7.64 -10.08
N GLU A 64 3.46 6.97 -8.93
CA GLU A 64 4.66 6.67 -8.15
C GLU A 64 4.75 5.17 -7.91
N PHE A 65 5.70 4.55 -8.59
CA PHE A 65 6.09 3.18 -8.30
C PHE A 65 7.25 3.19 -7.31
N LEU A 66 7.32 2.18 -6.45
CA LEU A 66 8.59 1.84 -5.81
C LEU A 66 9.61 1.62 -6.93
N PRO A 67 10.67 2.44 -7.00
CA PRO A 67 11.59 2.42 -8.11
C PRO A 67 12.26 1.05 -8.22
N LYS A 68 12.35 0.54 -9.45
CA LYS A 68 13.13 -0.65 -9.74
C LYS A 68 14.61 -0.30 -9.60
N GLY A 69 15.28 -0.89 -8.61
CA GLY A 69 16.71 -0.75 -8.37
C GLY A 69 17.09 0.11 -7.17
N ALA A 70 18.36 0.01 -6.77
CA ALA A 70 18.89 0.69 -5.59
C ALA A 70 18.94 2.21 -5.77
N SER A 71 18.29 2.96 -4.88
CA SER A 71 18.32 4.42 -4.91
C SER A 71 18.20 5.02 -3.52
N LEU A 72 19.29 5.61 -3.05
CA LEU A 72 19.35 6.28 -1.76
C LEU A 72 18.29 7.39 -1.63
N ARG A 73 18.07 8.18 -2.70
CA ARG A 73 17.04 9.22 -2.71
C ARG A 73 15.66 8.64 -2.43
N ASN A 74 15.36 7.47 -2.99
CA ASN A 74 14.05 6.84 -2.84
C ASN A 74 13.91 6.16 -1.48
N SER A 75 14.98 5.56 -0.96
CA SER A 75 15.01 5.03 0.41
C SER A 75 14.81 6.13 1.46
N LEU A 76 15.41 7.31 1.25
CA LEU A 76 15.17 8.49 2.09
C LEU A 76 13.74 8.99 1.91
N ARG A 77 13.27 9.15 0.66
CA ARG A 77 11.91 9.62 0.40
C ARG A 77 10.87 8.75 1.11
N LEU A 78 10.98 7.42 1.04
CA LEU A 78 10.06 6.47 1.66
C LEU A 78 9.96 6.64 3.19
N ASN A 79 11.08 6.88 3.86
CA ASN A 79 11.13 6.99 5.32
C ASN A 79 10.80 8.39 5.85
N PHE A 80 11.00 9.41 5.01
CA PHE A 80 10.73 10.81 5.33
C PHE A 80 9.44 11.33 4.66
N GLU A 81 8.68 10.47 4.01
CA GLU A 81 7.39 10.83 3.42
C GLU A 81 6.42 11.27 4.51
N GLY A 82 5.71 12.38 4.29
CA GLY A 82 4.79 12.96 5.28
C GLY A 82 5.45 13.75 6.41
N TRP A 83 6.78 13.76 6.53
CA TRP A 83 7.47 14.53 7.57
C TRP A 83 7.28 16.04 7.42
N SER A 84 7.05 16.53 6.20
CA SER A 84 6.74 17.94 5.93
C SER A 84 5.45 18.40 6.63
N ALA A 85 4.45 17.52 6.78
CA ALA A 85 3.25 17.82 7.54
C ALA A 85 3.56 17.92 9.04
N LEU A 86 4.46 17.07 9.54
CA LEU A 86 4.89 17.08 10.95
C LEU A 86 5.70 18.35 11.28
N THR A 87 6.55 18.84 10.37
CA THR A 87 7.30 20.10 10.56
C THR A 87 6.43 21.34 10.63
N ASN A 88 5.19 21.28 10.11
CA ASN A 88 4.22 22.38 10.23
C ASN A 88 3.46 22.37 11.57
N SER A 89 3.67 21.35 12.41
CA SER A 89 3.01 21.24 13.72
C SER A 89 3.56 22.27 14.71
N ARG A 90 2.68 22.95 15.43
CA ARG A 90 3.05 23.83 16.56
C ARG A 90 3.19 23.08 17.89
N ASN A 91 2.98 21.77 17.91
CA ASN A 91 3.01 20.98 19.14
C ASN A 91 4.46 20.59 19.50
N PRO A 92 5.00 21.01 20.65
CA PRO A 92 6.38 20.72 21.04
C PRO A 92 6.66 19.21 21.21
N MET A 93 5.65 18.41 21.55
CA MET A 93 5.79 16.96 21.64
C MET A 93 6.05 16.33 20.26
N VAL A 94 5.46 16.88 19.20
CA VAL A 94 5.73 16.44 17.82
C VAL A 94 7.18 16.74 17.45
N TRP A 95 7.71 17.91 17.82
CA TRP A 95 9.11 18.26 17.60
C TRP A 95 10.09 17.34 18.35
N LEU A 96 9.76 16.97 19.60
CA LEU A 96 10.56 16.01 20.36
C LEU A 96 10.59 14.63 19.68
N LEU A 97 9.41 14.12 19.28
CA LEU A 97 9.31 12.84 18.58
C LEU A 97 10.08 12.86 17.24
N MET A 98 10.01 13.96 16.50
CA MET A 98 10.78 14.14 15.26
C MET A 98 12.29 14.14 15.53
N GLY A 99 12.74 14.86 16.56
CA GLY A 99 14.16 14.91 16.95
C GLY A 99 14.73 13.54 17.35
N ILE A 100 13.92 12.71 18.01
CA ILE A 100 14.31 11.34 18.38
C ILE A 100 14.23 10.40 17.16
N GLY A 101 13.18 10.54 16.34
CA GLY A 101 12.89 9.63 15.22
C GLY A 101 13.77 9.83 13.99
N VAL A 102 14.38 11.01 13.80
CA VAL A 102 15.11 11.36 12.57
C VAL A 102 16.33 10.47 12.35
N LEU A 103 17.10 10.21 13.40
CA LEU A 103 18.32 9.43 13.31
C LEU A 103 18.01 7.94 13.03
N PRO A 104 17.10 7.27 13.75
CA PRO A 104 16.65 5.92 13.40
C PRO A 104 16.10 5.82 11.97
N ALA A 105 15.24 6.76 11.54
CA ALA A 105 14.68 6.77 10.20
C ALA A 105 15.76 6.92 9.12
N PHE A 106 16.77 7.75 9.36
CA PHE A 106 17.92 7.90 8.48
C PHE A 106 18.77 6.63 8.40
N ILE A 107 19.09 6.02 9.55
CA ILE A 107 19.83 4.74 9.60
C ILE A 107 19.04 3.65 8.85
N PHE A 108 17.74 3.56 9.05
CA PHE A 108 16.89 2.59 8.38
C PHE A 108 16.85 2.84 6.85
N SER A 109 16.82 4.09 6.41
CA SER A 109 16.94 4.45 4.99
C SER A 109 18.25 3.98 4.38
N LEU A 110 19.37 4.12 5.10
CA LEU A 110 20.67 3.61 4.64
C LEU A 110 20.68 2.09 4.57
N MET A 111 20.16 1.40 5.59
CA MET A 111 20.06 -0.05 5.59
C MET A 111 19.18 -0.58 4.46
N GLN A 112 18.05 0.07 4.19
CA GLN A 112 17.18 -0.23 3.05
C GLN A 112 17.93 -0.08 1.72
N TRP A 113 18.68 1.01 1.55
CA TRP A 113 19.49 1.24 0.36
C TRP A 113 20.60 0.19 0.20
N PHE A 114 21.30 -0.16 1.29
CA PHE A 114 22.29 -1.25 1.28
C PHE A 114 21.65 -2.59 0.92
N ALA A 115 20.49 -2.90 1.48
CA ALA A 115 19.75 -4.12 1.14
C ALA A 115 19.40 -4.16 -0.35
N GLN A 116 18.97 -3.04 -0.95
CA GLN A 116 18.72 -2.97 -2.39
C GLN A 116 19.97 -3.19 -3.23
N LEU A 117 21.15 -2.79 -2.76
CA LEU A 117 22.43 -3.02 -3.46
C LEU A 117 22.90 -4.47 -3.36
N THR A 118 22.66 -5.12 -2.22
CA THR A 118 23.22 -6.46 -1.94
C THR A 118 22.27 -7.61 -2.24
N CYS A 119 20.96 -7.37 -2.19
CA CYS A 119 19.96 -8.40 -2.46
C CYS A 119 19.81 -8.62 -3.97
N ARG A 120 19.63 -9.89 -4.37
CA ARG A 120 19.31 -10.23 -5.75
C ARG A 120 17.90 -9.79 -6.09
N GLU A 121 17.72 -9.33 -7.33
CA GLU A 121 16.38 -9.12 -7.88
C GLU A 121 15.62 -10.46 -7.95
N PRO A 122 14.35 -10.48 -7.54
CA PRO A 122 13.52 -11.67 -7.68
C PRO A 122 13.29 -11.94 -9.18
N VAL A 123 13.67 -13.13 -9.63
CA VAL A 123 13.39 -13.61 -10.98
C VAL A 123 12.15 -14.48 -10.91
N TRP A 124 11.13 -14.14 -11.69
CA TRP A 124 9.93 -14.98 -11.79
C TRP A 124 10.25 -16.22 -12.63
N PRO A 125 9.70 -17.41 -12.29
CA PRO A 125 9.81 -18.58 -13.15
C PRO A 125 9.18 -18.31 -14.52
N GLU A 126 9.74 -18.91 -15.58
CA GLU A 126 9.22 -18.73 -16.95
C GLU A 126 7.72 -19.04 -17.10
N SER A 127 7.18 -19.95 -16.29
CA SER A 127 5.75 -20.28 -16.28
C SER A 127 4.89 -19.07 -15.91
N ILE A 128 5.35 -18.26 -14.96
CA ILE A 128 4.67 -17.04 -14.51
C ILE A 128 4.85 -15.93 -15.56
N GLU A 129 6.07 -15.74 -16.06
CA GLU A 129 6.34 -14.71 -17.08
C GLU A 129 5.50 -14.94 -18.35
N ARG A 130 5.37 -16.20 -18.80
CA ARG A 130 4.50 -16.56 -19.93
C ARG A 130 3.02 -16.29 -19.65
N ALA A 131 2.54 -16.61 -18.45
CA ALA A 131 1.15 -16.34 -18.07
C ALA A 131 0.86 -14.83 -18.06
N CYS A 132 1.77 -14.01 -17.53
CA CYS A 132 1.61 -12.56 -17.48
C CYS A 132 1.79 -11.86 -18.84
N SER A 133 2.56 -12.44 -19.75
CA SER A 133 2.78 -11.85 -21.09
C SER A 133 1.63 -12.10 -22.06
N ALA A 134 0.77 -13.09 -21.78
CA ALA A 134 -0.30 -13.52 -22.69
C ALA A 134 -1.46 -12.50 -22.81
N GLU A 135 -1.56 -11.51 -21.92
CA GLU A 135 -2.61 -10.49 -21.96
C GLU A 135 -2.35 -9.32 -22.94
N GLN A 136 -1.18 -9.26 -23.60
CA GLN A 136 -0.98 -8.30 -24.71
C GLN A 136 -1.56 -8.77 -26.06
N SER A 137 -2.18 -9.95 -26.13
CA SER A 137 -2.83 -10.47 -27.33
C SER A 137 -4.36 -10.48 -27.27
N THR A 138 -4.98 -9.37 -26.86
CA THR A 138 -6.41 -9.11 -27.10
C THR A 138 -6.65 -7.84 -27.94
N ASN A 139 -5.82 -7.64 -28.97
CA ASN A 139 -6.18 -6.85 -30.16
C ASN A 139 -6.77 -7.76 -31.24
N GLY A 140 -7.78 -8.56 -30.90
CA GLY A 140 -8.31 -9.55 -31.84
C GLY A 140 -9.55 -10.30 -31.37
N LEU A 141 -10.57 -9.59 -30.88
CA LEU A 141 -11.94 -10.12 -30.85
C LEU A 141 -12.84 -9.15 -31.62
N THR A 142 -12.66 -9.17 -32.94
CA THR A 142 -13.75 -8.90 -33.88
C THR A 142 -14.37 -10.24 -34.27
N ALA A 143 -15.57 -10.50 -33.78
CA ALA A 143 -16.69 -11.14 -34.50
C ALA A 143 -17.93 -11.10 -33.59
#